data_AF-A0A355AM75-F1
#
_entry.id   AF-A0A355AM75-F1
#
_cell.length_a   1.000
_cell.length_b   1.000
_cell.length_c   1.000
_cell.angle_alpha   90.00
_cell.angle_beta   90.00
_cell.angle_gamma   90.00
#
_symmetry.space_group_name_H-M   'P 1'
#
loop_
_entity.id
_entity.type
_entity.pdbx_description
1 polymer ?
#
loop_
_entity_poly.entity_id
_entity_poly.type
_entity_poly.pdbx_seq_one_letter_code
_entity_poly.pdbx_strand_id
1 'polypeptide(L)'
;MAGDPDPLSNRFDLGNDPIAFAEQRSKVVQEIIPKLVERFTANDAGYDRVRHAFGVLLGAHGQANFFAARLVGGLYTSRSHRDDPEAKPPFRVVEAKQQRKAIALLNEQIFSDTSYQFPPEFYNQLVSTRWLHWGTDNVERQDYPVHEAVLKWQQRILEQLLDAKTLTRLADNAMKVGPNEDCFTTSELIRQLVDSIYSEVFEFKVGEYSDQKPAISSLRRNLQREALGELLRLSLGGGRRSGLIVTRFGSSLGIPPDARSLATFHLKRLLEQVTNVLPENGEQVEKLVIDDSSRAHLEDIQRRIEAVLAAEIVVSSP
;
A
#
# COMPACT_ATOMS: atom_id res chain seq x y z
N MET A 1 -3.61 -16.10 8.85
CA MET A 1 -4.08 -16.78 7.61
C MET A 1 -4.72 -15.73 6.72
N ALA A 2 -4.58 -15.82 5.40
CA ALA A 2 -5.23 -14.88 4.48
C ALA A 2 -6.76 -14.99 4.58
N GLY A 3 -7.41 -14.01 5.22
CA GLY A 3 -8.85 -13.98 5.44
C GLY A 3 -9.31 -14.09 6.90
N ASP A 4 -8.40 -14.18 7.87
CA ASP A 4 -8.75 -14.02 9.29
C ASP A 4 -9.09 -12.53 9.58
N PRO A 5 -10.31 -12.22 10.07
CA PRO A 5 -10.72 -10.84 10.27
C PRO A 5 -10.09 -10.19 11.51
N ASP A 6 -9.53 -10.99 12.43
CA ASP A 6 -8.98 -10.46 13.69
C ASP A 6 -7.61 -9.83 13.50
N PRO A 7 -7.45 -8.52 13.73
CA PRO A 7 -6.15 -7.85 13.58
C PRO A 7 -5.15 -8.18 14.69
N LEU A 8 -5.57 -8.76 15.81
CA LEU A 8 -4.68 -9.14 16.94
C LEU A 8 -4.17 -10.57 16.83
N SER A 9 -4.74 -11.36 15.91
CA SER A 9 -4.31 -12.73 15.60
C SER A 9 -3.12 -12.71 14.62
N ASN A 10 -1.97 -12.22 15.09
CA ASN A 10 -0.75 -12.08 14.30
C ASN A 10 0.30 -13.13 14.67
N ARG A 11 0.95 -13.73 13.67
CA ARG A 11 2.17 -14.50 13.93
C ARG A 11 3.33 -13.52 14.09
N PHE A 12 4.11 -13.65 15.15
CA PHE A 12 5.26 -12.80 15.50
C PHE A 12 4.94 -11.45 16.16
N ASP A 13 3.67 -11.20 16.49
CA ASP A 13 3.25 -10.09 17.34
C ASP A 13 2.37 -10.66 18.46
N LEU A 14 2.82 -10.45 19.71
CA LEU A 14 2.13 -10.91 20.93
C LEU A 14 1.46 -9.75 21.67
N GLY A 15 1.48 -8.55 21.09
CA GLY A 15 0.86 -7.36 21.65
C GLY A 15 -0.64 -7.27 21.37
N ASN A 16 -1.28 -6.27 21.96
CA ASN A 16 -2.67 -5.91 21.71
C ASN A 16 -2.84 -4.59 20.94
N ASP A 17 -1.72 -3.98 20.51
CA ASP A 17 -1.70 -2.71 19.78
C ASP A 17 -0.77 -2.82 18.55
N PRO A 18 -1.32 -3.26 17.40
CA PRO A 18 -0.54 -3.35 16.16
C PRO A 18 0.02 -2.02 15.65
N ILE A 19 -0.59 -0.88 16.00
CA ILE A 19 -0.11 0.47 15.62
C ILE A 19 1.15 0.79 16.43
N ALA A 20 1.09 0.65 17.75
CA ALA A 20 2.26 0.88 18.61
C ALA A 20 3.42 -0.06 18.26
N PHE A 21 3.12 -1.32 17.94
CA PHE A 21 4.13 -2.27 17.46
C PHE A 21 4.78 -1.81 16.15
N ALA A 22 3.98 -1.38 15.17
CA ALA A 22 4.48 -0.85 13.90
C ALA A 22 5.33 0.41 14.09
N GLU A 23 4.87 1.38 14.88
CA GLU A 23 5.63 2.60 15.21
C GLU A 23 6.99 2.27 15.85
N GLN A 24 7.00 1.38 16.84
CA GLN A 24 8.24 0.97 17.51
C GLN A 24 9.21 0.29 16.53
N ARG A 25 8.71 -0.61 15.68
CA ARG A 25 9.54 -1.32 14.70
C ARG A 25 10.08 -0.36 13.63
N SER A 26 9.26 0.56 13.14
CA SER A 26 9.70 1.62 12.21
C SER A 26 10.80 2.47 12.83
N LYS A 27 10.63 2.93 14.07
CA LYS A 27 11.66 3.71 14.79
C LYS A 27 12.98 2.94 14.92
N VAL A 28 12.93 1.67 15.34
CA VAL A 28 14.13 0.83 15.48
C VAL A 28 14.85 0.66 14.14
N VAL A 29 14.10 0.47 13.05
CA VAL A 29 14.69 0.32 11.71
C VAL A 29 15.37 1.61 11.27
N GLN A 30 14.72 2.76 11.45
CA GLN A 30 15.30 4.08 11.14
C GLN A 30 16.57 4.38 11.96
N GLU A 31 16.63 3.96 13.22
CA GLU A 31 17.81 4.15 14.08
C GLU A 31 18.99 3.21 13.73
N ILE A 32 18.70 2.00 13.22
CA ILE A 32 19.72 0.99 12.93
C ILE A 32 20.29 1.13 11.53
N ILE A 33 19.49 1.45 10.51
CA ILE A 33 19.94 1.52 9.11
C ILE A 33 21.23 2.35 8.94
N PRO A 34 21.34 3.57 9.51
CA PRO A 34 22.56 4.38 9.39
C PRO A 34 23.83 3.74 9.97
N LYS A 35 23.67 2.77 10.88
CA LYS A 35 24.76 2.08 11.59
C LYS A 35 25.03 0.68 11.05
N LEU A 36 24.27 0.22 10.04
CA LEU A 36 24.36 -1.15 9.53
C LEU A 36 25.75 -1.45 8.98
N VAL A 37 26.30 -0.54 8.18
CA VAL A 37 27.57 -0.74 7.50
C VAL A 37 28.67 -0.97 8.54
N GLU A 38 28.87 0.01 9.43
CA GLU A 38 29.87 -0.05 10.50
C GLU A 38 29.72 -1.32 11.36
N ARG A 39 28.49 -1.69 11.75
CA ARG A 39 28.25 -2.84 12.62
C ARG A 39 28.48 -4.18 11.94
N PHE A 40 28.12 -4.31 10.67
CA PHE A 40 28.11 -5.59 9.98
C PHE A 40 29.36 -5.85 9.13
N THR A 41 30.21 -4.84 8.92
CA THR A 41 31.55 -5.00 8.31
C THR A 41 32.68 -5.04 9.34
N ALA A 42 32.38 -5.02 10.64
CA ALA A 42 33.38 -5.15 11.70
C ALA A 42 34.13 -6.50 11.63
N ASN A 43 35.40 -6.51 12.04
CA ASN A 43 36.27 -7.69 12.05
C ASN A 43 36.44 -8.36 10.67
N ASP A 44 36.66 -7.55 9.62
CA ASP A 44 36.90 -8.04 8.25
C ASP A 44 35.71 -8.82 7.64
N ALA A 45 34.50 -8.52 8.11
CA ALA A 45 33.28 -9.11 7.57
C ALA A 45 32.86 -8.45 6.24
N GLY A 46 32.35 -9.26 5.31
CA GLY A 46 31.92 -8.82 4.00
C GLY A 46 30.61 -8.00 4.00
N TYR A 47 30.46 -7.18 2.97
CA TYR A 47 29.26 -6.35 2.73
C TYR A 47 27.98 -7.16 2.45
N ASP A 48 28.08 -8.45 2.15
CA ASP A 48 26.94 -9.36 2.02
C ASP A 48 26.10 -9.43 3.31
N ARG A 49 26.74 -9.29 4.47
CA ARG A 49 26.05 -9.20 5.76
C ARG A 49 25.23 -7.92 5.89
N VAL A 50 25.69 -6.81 5.31
CA VAL A 50 24.95 -5.54 5.28
C VAL A 50 23.67 -5.72 4.47
N ARG A 51 23.75 -6.31 3.27
CA ARG A 51 22.58 -6.64 2.44
C ARG A 51 21.59 -7.53 3.18
N HIS A 52 22.07 -8.58 3.83
CA HIS A 52 21.22 -9.50 4.59
C HIS A 52 20.52 -8.78 5.75
N ALA A 53 21.27 -8.03 6.56
CA ALA A 53 20.72 -7.29 7.70
C ALA A 53 19.70 -6.24 7.26
N PHE A 54 19.98 -5.52 6.15
CA PHE A 54 19.02 -4.58 5.57
C PHE A 54 17.72 -5.28 5.14
N GLY A 55 17.81 -6.44 4.48
CA GLY A 55 16.64 -7.23 4.11
C GLY A 55 15.81 -7.69 5.31
N VAL A 56 16.45 -8.12 6.41
CA VAL A 56 15.78 -8.48 7.66
C VAL A 56 15.05 -7.28 8.27
N LEU A 57 15.68 -6.11 8.31
CA LEU A 57 15.09 -4.89 8.86
C LEU A 57 13.93 -4.38 8.00
N LEU A 58 14.10 -4.34 6.67
CA LEU A 58 13.03 -3.97 5.76
C LEU A 58 11.85 -4.95 5.84
N GLY A 59 12.14 -6.25 5.97
CA GLY A 59 11.13 -7.29 6.21
C GLY A 59 10.37 -7.09 7.52
N ALA A 60 11.08 -6.80 8.61
CA ALA A 60 10.49 -6.50 9.91
C ALA A 60 9.62 -5.23 9.89
N HIS A 61 10.10 -4.17 9.22
CA HIS A 61 9.38 -2.92 9.04
C HIS A 61 8.05 -3.15 8.32
N GLY A 62 8.11 -3.77 7.14
CA GLY A 62 6.93 -4.04 6.33
C GLY A 62 5.96 -5.02 6.99
N GLN A 63 6.46 -6.03 7.70
CA GLN A 63 5.61 -6.96 8.44
C GLN A 63 4.84 -6.30 9.58
N ALA A 64 5.50 -5.44 10.37
CA ALA A 64 4.85 -4.74 11.48
C ALA A 64 3.75 -3.81 10.96
N ASN A 65 4.04 -3.04 9.90
CA ASN A 65 3.04 -2.19 9.25
C ASN A 65 1.91 -3.00 8.59
N PHE A 66 2.20 -4.19 8.05
CA PHE A 66 1.16 -5.10 7.57
C PHE A 66 0.18 -5.51 8.68
N PHE A 67 0.62 -5.64 9.94
CA PHE A 67 -0.29 -5.90 11.06
C PHE A 67 -1.20 -4.71 11.35
N ALA A 68 -0.67 -3.48 11.29
CA ALA A 68 -1.50 -2.27 11.37
C ALA A 68 -2.55 -2.22 10.25
N ALA A 69 -2.19 -2.60 9.01
CA ALA A 69 -3.13 -2.67 7.88
C ALA A 69 -4.30 -3.63 8.11
N ARG A 70 -4.14 -4.68 8.94
CA ARG A 70 -5.24 -5.61 9.27
C ARG A 70 -6.34 -5.00 10.13
N LEU A 71 -6.06 -3.88 10.82
CA LEU A 71 -7.07 -3.14 11.59
C LEU A 71 -8.17 -2.59 10.67
N VAL A 72 -7.83 -2.25 9.43
CA VAL A 72 -8.78 -1.72 8.44
C VAL A 72 -9.75 -2.80 8.00
N GLY A 73 -11.05 -2.57 8.21
CA GLY A 73 -12.10 -3.57 8.03
C GLY A 73 -12.01 -4.75 9.03
N GLY A 74 -11.15 -4.65 10.05
CA GLY A 74 -10.93 -5.68 11.07
C GLY A 74 -12.14 -5.91 11.97
N LEU A 75 -12.23 -7.13 12.50
CA LEU A 75 -13.19 -7.51 13.54
C LEU A 75 -12.42 -8.20 14.66
N TYR A 76 -12.44 -7.66 15.88
CA TYR A 76 -11.98 -8.41 17.05
C TYR A 76 -12.87 -9.64 17.23
N THR A 77 -12.26 -10.79 17.44
CA THR A 77 -12.96 -12.05 17.62
C THR A 77 -12.91 -12.50 19.08
N SER A 78 -13.99 -13.13 19.55
CA SER A 78 -14.03 -13.78 20.86
C SER A 78 -14.57 -15.19 20.73
N ARG A 79 -14.04 -16.09 21.56
CA ARG A 79 -14.56 -17.46 21.72
C ARG A 79 -15.33 -17.65 23.03
N SER A 80 -15.63 -16.57 23.75
CA SER A 80 -16.47 -16.62 24.95
C SER A 80 -17.83 -17.23 24.64
N HIS A 81 -18.30 -18.11 25.52
CA HIS A 81 -19.68 -18.54 25.54
C HIS A 81 -20.55 -17.49 26.23
N ARG A 82 -21.86 -17.53 25.98
CA ARG A 82 -22.83 -16.54 26.50
C ARG A 82 -22.78 -16.39 28.03
N ASP A 83 -22.60 -17.50 28.73
CA ASP A 83 -22.69 -17.57 30.19
C ASP A 83 -21.32 -17.46 30.88
N ASP A 84 -20.24 -17.25 30.11
CA ASP A 84 -18.91 -17.03 30.67
C ASP A 84 -18.88 -15.68 31.42
N PRO A 85 -18.19 -15.58 32.57
CA PRO A 85 -17.93 -14.30 33.21
C PRO A 85 -17.22 -13.34 32.25
N GLU A 86 -17.70 -12.08 32.14
CA GLU A 86 -17.19 -11.06 31.23
C GLU A 86 -17.22 -11.44 29.72
N ALA A 87 -18.16 -12.30 29.32
CA ALA A 87 -18.32 -12.73 27.93
C ALA A 87 -18.40 -11.54 26.95
N LYS A 88 -17.47 -11.52 25.99
CA LYS A 88 -17.46 -10.54 24.90
C LYS A 88 -18.26 -11.08 23.71
N PRO A 89 -18.93 -10.21 22.93
CA PRO A 89 -19.53 -10.62 21.67
C PRO A 89 -18.50 -11.34 20.78
N PRO A 90 -18.90 -12.38 20.03
CA PRO A 90 -17.99 -13.11 19.16
C PRO A 90 -17.29 -12.24 18.11
N PHE A 91 -17.94 -11.16 17.67
CA PHE A 91 -17.37 -10.18 16.77
C PHE A 91 -17.62 -8.77 17.29
N ARG A 92 -16.57 -7.95 17.26
CA ARG A 92 -16.65 -6.52 17.53
C ARG A 92 -15.87 -5.77 16.45
N VAL A 93 -16.50 -4.80 15.81
CA VAL A 93 -15.85 -3.97 14.80
C VAL A 93 -14.68 -3.20 15.42
N VAL A 94 -13.55 -3.14 14.72
CA VAL A 94 -12.42 -2.28 15.14
C VAL A 94 -12.88 -0.83 15.10
N GLU A 95 -12.60 -0.07 16.16
CA GLU A 95 -13.07 1.31 16.31
C GLU A 95 -12.59 2.19 15.14
N ALA A 96 -13.45 3.05 14.60
CA ALA A 96 -13.12 3.89 13.43
C ALA A 96 -11.85 4.73 13.64
N LYS A 97 -11.66 5.24 14.86
CA LYS A 97 -10.44 5.96 15.27
C LYS A 97 -9.17 5.13 15.10
N GLN A 98 -9.20 3.84 15.42
CA GLN A 98 -8.03 2.94 15.25
C GLN A 98 -7.76 2.68 13.77
N GLN A 99 -8.80 2.49 12.96
CA GLN A 99 -8.65 2.31 11.52
C GLN A 99 -8.04 3.54 10.84
N ARG A 100 -8.48 4.76 11.21
CA ARG A 100 -7.90 6.01 10.70
C ARG A 100 -6.44 6.20 11.13
N LYS A 101 -6.11 5.89 12.39
CA LYS A 101 -4.72 5.90 12.86
C LYS A 101 -3.84 4.94 12.08
N ALA A 102 -4.34 3.74 11.79
CA ALA A 102 -3.62 2.78 10.97
C ALA A 102 -3.35 3.32 9.55
N ILE A 103 -4.34 3.92 8.89
CA ILE A 103 -4.12 4.53 7.56
C ILE A 103 -3.13 5.68 7.63
N ALA A 104 -3.22 6.56 8.62
CA ALA A 104 -2.27 7.66 8.80
C ALA A 104 -0.83 7.14 8.96
N LEU A 105 -0.63 6.12 9.81
CA LEU A 105 0.67 5.47 9.98
C LEU A 105 1.18 4.87 8.67
N LEU A 106 0.32 4.15 7.93
CA LEU A 106 0.71 3.52 6.67
C LEU A 106 1.07 4.54 5.59
N ASN A 107 0.34 5.64 5.52
CA ASN A 107 0.64 6.74 4.60
C ASN A 107 2.04 7.31 4.89
N GLU A 108 2.38 7.50 6.17
CA GLU A 108 3.69 8.00 6.59
C GLU A 108 4.81 6.96 6.38
N GLN A 109 4.66 5.76 6.90
CA GLN A 109 5.75 4.78 7.01
C GLN A 109 5.94 3.95 5.74
N ILE A 110 4.87 3.69 4.98
CA ILE A 110 4.89 2.75 3.84
C ILE A 110 4.68 3.47 2.52
N PHE A 111 3.69 4.34 2.42
CA PHE A 111 3.35 4.96 1.13
C PHE A 111 4.17 6.21 0.82
N SER A 112 4.76 6.87 1.83
CA SER A 112 5.72 7.94 1.61
C SER A 112 7.04 7.40 1.04
N ASP A 113 7.67 8.15 0.12
CA ASP A 113 9.02 7.85 -0.34
C ASP A 113 10.10 8.30 0.64
N THR A 114 9.81 9.27 1.51
CA THR A 114 10.72 9.77 2.56
C THR A 114 11.23 8.64 3.45
N SER A 115 10.39 7.63 3.69
CA SER A 115 10.70 6.45 4.51
C SER A 115 11.77 5.52 3.90
N TYR A 116 12.14 5.75 2.64
CA TYR A 116 13.12 4.96 1.89
C TYR A 116 14.27 5.80 1.31
N GLN A 117 14.41 7.06 1.73
CA GLN A 117 15.50 7.94 1.31
C GLN A 117 16.77 7.65 2.13
N PHE A 118 17.57 6.68 1.69
CA PHE A 118 18.90 6.40 2.23
C PHE A 118 20.01 7.01 1.34
N PRO A 119 21.19 7.33 1.90
CA PRO A 119 22.31 7.85 1.11
C PRO A 119 22.69 6.91 -0.04
N PRO A 120 23.04 7.42 -1.25
CA PRO A 120 23.46 6.57 -2.37
C PRO A 120 24.61 5.63 -2.03
N GLU A 121 25.53 6.06 -1.17
CA GLU A 121 26.68 5.27 -0.70
C GLU A 121 26.22 4.01 0.04
N PHE A 122 25.12 4.08 0.79
CA PHE A 122 24.55 2.93 1.48
C PHE A 122 24.03 1.87 0.50
N TYR A 123 23.29 2.28 -0.53
CA TYR A 123 22.77 1.35 -1.54
C TYR A 123 23.89 0.63 -2.31
N ASN A 124 24.98 1.34 -2.59
CA ASN A 124 26.16 0.78 -3.27
C ASN A 124 26.96 -0.21 -2.40
N GLN A 125 26.60 -0.37 -1.13
CA GLN A 125 27.22 -1.31 -0.19
C GLN A 125 26.36 -2.57 0.03
N LEU A 126 25.21 -2.71 -0.63
CA LEU A 126 24.31 -3.86 -0.52
C LEU A 126 24.67 -5.01 -1.48
N VAL A 127 25.87 -5.56 -1.32
CA VAL A 127 26.42 -6.60 -2.22
C VAL A 127 25.77 -7.96 -1.98
N SER A 128 25.52 -8.74 -3.03
CA SER A 128 25.10 -10.14 -2.92
C SER A 128 26.25 -11.06 -2.51
N THR A 129 25.99 -12.07 -1.67
CA THR A 129 26.96 -13.16 -1.48
C THR A 129 27.10 -13.98 -2.76
N ARG A 130 28.33 -14.41 -3.08
CA ARG A 130 28.62 -15.40 -4.14
C ARG A 130 28.80 -16.81 -3.59
N TRP A 131 28.77 -16.96 -2.26
CA TRP A 131 28.86 -18.26 -1.63
C TRP A 131 27.50 -18.94 -1.68
N LEU A 132 27.44 -20.09 -2.35
CA LEU A 132 26.22 -20.87 -2.52
C LEU A 132 26.27 -22.09 -1.61
N HIS A 133 25.25 -22.26 -0.76
CA HIS A 133 25.03 -23.47 0.02
C HIS A 133 23.54 -23.80 0.12
N TRP A 134 23.19 -24.93 0.74
CA TRP A 134 21.80 -25.41 0.86
C TRP A 134 20.82 -24.48 1.60
N GLY A 135 21.31 -23.37 2.17
CA GLY A 135 20.52 -22.37 2.89
C GLY A 135 20.60 -20.97 2.27
N THR A 136 21.18 -20.82 1.08
CA THR A 136 21.23 -19.53 0.36
C THR A 136 20.20 -19.51 -0.75
N ASP A 137 19.53 -18.37 -0.91
CA ASP A 137 18.71 -18.11 -2.08
C ASP A 137 19.60 -17.81 -3.30
N ASN A 138 19.22 -18.32 -4.47
CA ASN A 138 19.85 -17.92 -5.72
C ASN A 138 19.52 -16.44 -5.98
N VAL A 139 20.55 -15.61 -5.98
CA VAL A 139 20.41 -14.19 -6.31
C VAL A 139 20.58 -14.02 -7.82
N GLU A 140 19.48 -13.74 -8.53
CA GLU A 140 19.48 -13.49 -9.97
C GLU A 140 20.27 -12.22 -10.34
N ARG A 141 20.24 -11.22 -9.46
CA ARG A 141 20.82 -9.88 -9.66
C ARG A 141 21.82 -9.51 -8.56
N GLN A 142 23.09 -9.30 -8.92
CA GLN A 142 24.16 -9.03 -7.94
C GLN A 142 24.04 -7.66 -7.26
N ASP A 143 23.60 -6.62 -7.99
CA ASP A 143 23.23 -5.34 -7.40
C ASP A 143 21.92 -5.45 -6.60
N TYR A 144 21.59 -4.42 -5.82
CA TYR A 144 20.41 -4.43 -4.97
C TYR A 144 19.22 -3.77 -5.67
N PRO A 145 18.10 -4.50 -5.92
CA PRO A 145 16.94 -3.93 -6.61
C PRO A 145 16.09 -3.08 -5.64
N VAL A 146 16.51 -1.84 -5.41
CA VAL A 146 15.88 -0.92 -4.43
C VAL A 146 14.38 -0.75 -4.71
N HIS A 147 14.01 -0.47 -5.96
CA HIS A 147 12.63 -0.27 -6.36
C HIS A 147 11.75 -1.48 -6.05
N GLU A 148 12.20 -2.68 -6.40
CA GLU A 148 11.44 -3.92 -6.16
C GLU A 148 11.32 -4.23 -4.67
N ALA A 149 12.41 -4.01 -3.90
CA ALA A 149 12.43 -4.26 -2.46
C ALA A 149 11.43 -3.37 -1.71
N VAL A 150 11.35 -2.08 -2.08
CA VAL A 150 10.39 -1.12 -1.52
C VAL A 150 8.96 -1.47 -1.97
N LEU A 151 8.76 -1.65 -3.29
CA LEU A 151 7.43 -1.86 -3.87
C LEU A 151 6.76 -3.11 -3.32
N LYS A 152 7.52 -4.18 -3.04
CA LYS A 152 7.01 -5.44 -2.51
C LYS A 152 6.12 -5.28 -1.28
N TRP A 153 6.53 -4.42 -0.32
CA TRP A 153 5.74 -4.20 0.90
C TRP A 153 4.59 -3.23 0.66
N GLN A 154 4.81 -2.19 -0.13
CA GLN A 154 3.76 -1.24 -0.49
C GLN A 154 2.60 -1.96 -1.20
N GLN A 155 2.92 -2.77 -2.22
CA GLN A 155 1.98 -3.60 -2.95
C GLN A 155 1.24 -4.53 -2.00
N ARG A 156 1.94 -5.31 -1.17
CA ARG A 156 1.29 -6.27 -0.25
C ARG A 156 0.30 -5.60 0.71
N ILE A 157 0.62 -4.41 1.20
CA ILE A 157 -0.25 -3.66 2.11
C ILE A 157 -1.44 -3.07 1.35
N LEU A 158 -1.20 -2.47 0.19
CA LEU A 158 -2.25 -1.97 -0.69
C LEU A 158 -3.25 -3.08 -1.07
N GLU A 159 -2.76 -4.27 -1.40
CA GLU A 159 -3.55 -5.46 -1.68
C GLU A 159 -4.41 -5.88 -0.50
N GLN A 160 -3.89 -5.82 0.73
CA GLN A 160 -4.65 -6.14 1.94
C GLN A 160 -5.77 -5.13 2.20
N LEU A 161 -5.52 -3.85 1.94
CA LEU A 161 -6.49 -2.76 2.13
C LEU A 161 -7.60 -2.81 1.06
N LEU A 162 -7.25 -3.10 -0.20
CA LEU A 162 -8.16 -3.15 -1.35
C LEU A 162 -8.62 -4.58 -1.71
N ASP A 163 -8.40 -5.55 -0.83
CA ASP A 163 -8.89 -6.92 -1.00
C ASP A 163 -10.42 -6.94 -0.92
N ALA A 164 -11.05 -7.80 -1.74
CA ALA A 164 -12.50 -7.93 -1.77
C ALA A 164 -13.07 -8.25 -0.38
N LYS A 165 -12.41 -9.08 0.44
CA LYS A 165 -12.88 -9.39 1.80
C LYS A 165 -12.80 -8.18 2.73
N THR A 166 -11.77 -7.34 2.57
CA THR A 166 -11.64 -6.10 3.37
C THR A 166 -12.74 -5.12 3.00
N LEU A 167 -12.97 -4.92 1.70
CA LEU A 167 -14.00 -4.02 1.19
C LEU A 167 -15.43 -4.51 1.54
N THR A 168 -15.70 -5.81 1.43
CA THR A 168 -16.99 -6.40 1.88
C THR A 168 -17.18 -6.22 3.38
N ARG A 169 -16.14 -6.46 4.20
CA ARG A 169 -16.24 -6.24 5.64
C ARG A 169 -16.49 -4.78 5.98
N LEU A 170 -15.85 -3.83 5.30
CA LEU A 170 -16.13 -2.40 5.52
C LEU A 170 -17.58 -2.05 5.19
N ALA A 171 -18.14 -2.61 4.12
CA ALA A 171 -19.56 -2.45 3.81
C ALA A 171 -20.46 -3.07 4.90
N ASP A 172 -20.18 -4.30 5.33
CA ASP A 172 -20.94 -4.98 6.40
C ASP A 172 -20.83 -4.26 7.75
N ASN A 173 -19.67 -3.66 8.04
CA ASN A 173 -19.42 -3.00 9.32
C ASN A 173 -20.35 -1.81 9.54
N ALA A 174 -20.76 -1.12 8.47
CA ALA A 174 -21.75 -0.05 8.55
C ALA A 174 -23.11 -0.53 9.09
N MET A 175 -23.43 -1.81 8.96
CA MET A 175 -24.65 -2.43 9.51
C MET A 175 -24.46 -2.97 10.94
N LYS A 176 -23.22 -3.07 11.42
CA LYS A 176 -22.84 -3.66 12.72
C LYS A 176 -22.51 -2.61 13.78
N VAL A 177 -22.30 -1.37 13.36
CA VAL A 177 -22.04 -0.21 14.21
C VAL A 177 -23.36 0.51 14.49
N GLY A 178 -23.53 1.07 15.69
CA GLY A 178 -24.78 1.76 16.05
C GLY A 178 -25.04 3.01 15.19
N PRO A 179 -26.30 3.47 15.06
CA PRO A 179 -26.65 4.58 14.16
C PRO A 179 -25.99 5.92 14.51
N ASN A 180 -25.53 6.10 15.75
CA ASN A 180 -24.85 7.30 16.23
C ASN A 180 -23.35 7.06 16.51
N GLU A 181 -22.84 5.89 16.17
CA GLU A 181 -21.43 5.53 16.35
C GLU A 181 -20.64 5.81 15.07
N ASP A 182 -19.43 6.31 15.24
CA ASP A 182 -18.53 6.62 14.13
C ASP A 182 -18.05 5.33 13.44
N CYS A 183 -18.19 5.27 12.12
CA CYS A 183 -17.82 4.12 11.30
C CYS A 183 -16.83 4.53 10.22
N PHE A 184 -15.70 3.82 10.15
CA PHE A 184 -14.77 3.96 9.03
C PHE A 184 -15.33 3.24 7.80
N THR A 185 -15.32 3.90 6.64
CA THR A 185 -16.05 3.44 5.44
C THR A 185 -15.11 3.15 4.27
N THR A 186 -15.62 2.38 3.29
CA THR A 186 -14.94 2.14 2.02
C THR A 186 -14.63 3.43 1.25
N SER A 187 -15.56 4.41 1.28
CA SER A 187 -15.34 5.72 0.65
C SER A 187 -14.19 6.48 1.32
N GLU A 188 -14.14 6.46 2.66
CA GLU A 188 -13.06 7.08 3.41
C GLU A 188 -11.70 6.43 3.10
N LEU A 189 -11.63 5.10 3.05
CA LEU A 189 -10.42 4.35 2.71
C LEU A 189 -9.88 4.71 1.33
N ILE A 190 -10.71 4.57 0.28
CA ILE A 190 -10.25 4.79 -1.10
C ILE A 190 -9.82 6.25 -1.29
N ARG A 191 -10.58 7.21 -0.73
CA ARG A 191 -10.22 8.62 -0.76
C ARG A 191 -8.87 8.88 -0.11
N GLN A 192 -8.63 8.43 1.13
CA GLN A 192 -7.38 8.67 1.82
C GLN A 192 -6.17 8.04 1.10
N LEU A 193 -6.34 6.84 0.53
CA LEU A 193 -5.28 6.21 -0.26
C LEU A 193 -4.98 6.98 -1.54
N VAL A 194 -6.01 7.41 -2.29
CA VAL A 194 -5.83 8.18 -3.52
C VAL A 194 -5.20 9.54 -3.23
N ASP A 195 -5.71 10.27 -2.24
CA ASP A 195 -5.20 11.59 -1.87
C ASP A 195 -3.73 11.52 -1.42
N SER A 196 -3.37 10.48 -0.65
CA SER A 196 -2.00 10.30 -0.15
C SER A 196 -1.02 9.76 -1.20
N ILE A 197 -1.42 8.79 -2.03
CA ILE A 197 -0.54 8.16 -3.03
C ILE A 197 -0.33 9.07 -4.25
N TYR A 198 -1.28 9.97 -4.53
CA TYR A 198 -1.19 10.94 -5.63
C TYR A 198 -1.06 12.38 -5.13
N SER A 199 -0.52 12.59 -3.93
CA SER A 199 -0.36 13.94 -3.36
C SER A 199 0.44 14.88 -4.27
N GLU A 200 1.41 14.36 -5.02
CA GLU A 200 2.19 15.13 -6.00
C GLU A 200 1.34 15.61 -7.20
N VAL A 201 0.20 14.95 -7.47
CA VAL A 201 -0.74 15.34 -8.52
C VAL A 201 -1.80 16.29 -7.97
N PHE A 202 -2.37 15.99 -6.79
CA PHE A 202 -3.40 16.81 -6.17
C PHE A 202 -2.87 18.14 -5.58
N GLU A 203 -1.63 18.13 -5.09
CA GLU A 203 -0.93 19.29 -4.52
C GLU A 203 0.29 19.64 -5.37
N PHE A 204 0.13 19.61 -6.70
CA PHE A 204 1.23 19.81 -7.64
C PHE A 204 1.92 21.17 -7.40
N LYS A 205 3.24 21.14 -7.20
CA LYS A 205 4.05 22.34 -6.98
C LYS A 205 4.69 22.77 -8.30
N VAL A 206 4.54 24.05 -8.65
CA VAL A 206 5.26 24.62 -9.80
C VAL A 206 6.74 24.78 -9.41
N GLY A 207 7.64 24.31 -10.27
CA GLY A 207 9.08 24.35 -10.03
C GLY A 207 9.91 23.89 -11.24
N GLU A 208 11.23 23.98 -11.12
CA GLU A 208 12.18 23.47 -12.12
C GLU A 208 12.50 21.99 -11.83
N TYR A 209 11.85 21.08 -12.55
CA TYR A 209 12.10 19.65 -12.43
C TYR A 209 13.12 19.16 -13.45
N SER A 210 13.88 18.14 -13.07
CA SER A 210 14.84 17.45 -13.95
C SER A 210 14.87 15.96 -13.61
N ASP A 211 15.49 15.13 -14.44
CA ASP A 211 15.58 13.69 -14.14
C ASP A 211 16.31 13.37 -12.81
N GLN A 212 17.20 14.27 -12.35
CA GLN A 212 17.88 14.14 -11.06
C GLN A 212 17.02 14.62 -9.88
N LYS A 213 16.08 15.54 -10.15
CA LYS A 213 15.14 16.09 -9.17
C LYS A 213 13.73 16.08 -9.79
N PRO A 214 13.13 14.89 -9.95
CA PRO A 214 11.89 14.74 -10.69
C PRO A 214 10.71 15.31 -9.89
N ALA A 215 9.65 15.70 -10.57
CA ALA A 215 8.39 16.14 -9.96
C ALA A 215 7.76 15.04 -9.11
N ILE A 216 7.86 13.79 -9.58
CA ILE A 216 7.40 12.60 -8.88
C ILE A 216 8.56 11.63 -8.80
N SER A 217 9.00 11.26 -7.61
CA SER A 217 10.14 10.35 -7.44
C SER A 217 9.88 8.96 -8.05
N SER A 218 10.94 8.25 -8.45
CA SER A 218 10.79 6.92 -9.08
C SER A 218 10.11 5.90 -8.16
N LEU A 219 10.31 5.99 -6.83
CA LEU A 219 9.61 5.16 -5.86
C LEU A 219 8.11 5.47 -5.82
N ARG A 220 7.73 6.76 -5.82
CA ARG A 220 6.33 7.20 -5.86
C ARG A 220 5.64 6.80 -7.15
N ARG A 221 6.31 6.97 -8.28
CA ARG A 221 5.81 6.53 -9.59
C ARG A 221 5.49 5.03 -9.63
N ASN A 222 6.32 4.18 -9.00
CA ASN A 222 6.05 2.75 -8.91
C ASN A 222 4.83 2.44 -8.03
N LEU A 223 4.74 3.07 -6.86
CA LEU A 223 3.56 2.94 -5.99
C LEU A 223 2.27 3.39 -6.68
N GLN A 224 2.31 4.53 -7.39
CA GLN A 224 1.19 5.05 -8.15
C GLN A 224 0.77 4.12 -9.29
N ARG A 225 1.69 3.36 -9.91
CA ARG A 225 1.33 2.33 -10.90
C ARG A 225 0.59 1.16 -10.28
N GLU A 226 1.03 0.70 -9.12
CA GLU A 226 0.36 -0.38 -8.37
C GLU A 226 -1.01 0.06 -7.87
N ALA A 227 -1.12 1.27 -7.29
CA ALA A 227 -2.38 1.86 -6.87
C ALA A 227 -3.37 2.02 -8.03
N LEU A 228 -2.89 2.51 -9.18
CA LEU A 228 -3.72 2.59 -10.38
C LEU A 228 -4.17 1.20 -10.83
N GLY A 229 -3.26 0.22 -10.87
CA GLY A 229 -3.58 -1.16 -11.21
C GLY A 229 -4.71 -1.73 -10.34
N GLU A 230 -4.65 -1.51 -9.03
CA GLU A 230 -5.72 -1.92 -8.12
C GLU A 230 -7.02 -1.17 -8.35
N LEU A 231 -7.01 0.14 -8.54
CA LEU A 231 -8.23 0.92 -8.79
C LEU A 231 -8.90 0.53 -10.12
N LEU A 232 -8.12 0.32 -11.19
CA LEU A 232 -8.64 -0.15 -12.48
C LEU A 232 -9.25 -1.56 -12.34
N ARG A 233 -8.58 -2.44 -11.60
CA ARG A 233 -9.10 -3.78 -11.27
C ARG A 233 -10.42 -3.70 -10.50
N LEU A 234 -10.51 -2.81 -9.51
CA LEU A 234 -11.73 -2.57 -8.75
C LEU A 234 -12.88 -2.07 -9.64
N SER A 235 -12.60 -1.10 -10.52
CA SER A 235 -13.56 -0.52 -11.47
C SER A 235 -14.12 -1.56 -12.44
N LEU A 236 -13.25 -2.43 -12.96
CA LEU A 236 -13.67 -3.50 -13.88
C LEU A 236 -14.41 -4.67 -13.19
N GLY A 237 -14.50 -4.67 -11.85
CA GLY A 237 -15.08 -5.77 -11.08
C GLY A 237 -14.21 -7.04 -11.08
N GLY A 238 -12.94 -6.94 -11.48
CA GLY A 238 -12.03 -8.07 -11.60
C GLY A 238 -11.53 -8.59 -10.25
N GLY A 239 -12.12 -9.66 -9.72
CA GLY A 239 -11.55 -10.35 -8.56
C GLY A 239 -10.17 -10.94 -8.88
N ARG A 240 -9.20 -10.89 -7.95
CA ARG A 240 -7.83 -11.46 -8.09
C ARG A 240 -7.79 -13.00 -8.17
N ARG A 241 -8.92 -13.66 -8.44
CA ARG A 241 -9.06 -15.10 -8.64
C ARG A 241 -10.16 -15.38 -9.67
N SER A 242 -9.84 -15.17 -10.95
CA SER A 242 -10.61 -15.77 -12.04
C SER A 242 -10.18 -17.23 -12.17
N GLY A 243 -10.71 -18.07 -11.29
CA GLY A 243 -10.62 -19.52 -11.39
C GLY A 243 -12.02 -20.08 -11.13
N LEU A 244 -12.50 -20.95 -12.01
CA LEU A 244 -13.78 -21.64 -11.92
C LEU A 244 -14.03 -22.14 -10.49
N ILE A 245 -14.96 -21.54 -9.74
CA ILE A 245 -15.42 -22.06 -8.45
C ILE A 245 -16.94 -22.07 -8.44
N VAL A 246 -17.46 -23.29 -8.33
CA VAL A 246 -18.87 -23.62 -8.14
C VAL A 246 -19.39 -22.98 -6.85
N THR A 247 -20.58 -22.42 -6.95
CA THR A 247 -21.34 -21.66 -5.96
C THR A 247 -21.55 -22.40 -4.63
N ARG A 248 -20.90 -21.91 -3.58
CA ARG A 248 -21.43 -21.87 -2.20
C ARG A 248 -21.48 -20.39 -1.80
N PHE A 249 -22.48 -19.98 -1.01
CA PHE A 249 -22.49 -18.64 -0.40
C PHE A 249 -21.11 -18.36 0.22
N GLY A 250 -20.40 -17.35 -0.31
CA GLY A 250 -19.08 -16.94 0.16
C GLY A 250 -17.85 -17.30 -0.71
N SER A 251 -17.99 -17.98 -1.86
CA SER A 251 -16.82 -18.35 -2.71
C SER A 251 -16.59 -17.48 -3.95
N SER A 252 -17.60 -16.71 -4.40
CA SER A 252 -17.42 -15.65 -5.39
C SER A 252 -17.40 -14.31 -4.65
N LEU A 253 -16.25 -13.90 -4.14
CA LEU A 253 -16.08 -12.53 -3.67
C LEU A 253 -15.81 -11.65 -4.90
N GLY A 254 -16.88 -11.43 -5.66
CA GLY A 254 -16.97 -10.26 -6.51
C GLY A 254 -16.71 -9.02 -5.67
N ILE A 255 -16.13 -8.01 -6.30
CA ILE A 255 -15.84 -6.73 -5.65
C ILE A 255 -17.20 -6.10 -5.26
N PRO A 256 -17.37 -5.58 -4.03
CA PRO A 256 -18.63 -4.94 -3.65
C PRO A 256 -19.04 -3.86 -4.66
N PRO A 257 -20.31 -3.78 -5.07
CA PRO A 257 -20.77 -2.81 -6.07
C PRO A 257 -20.40 -1.36 -5.72
N ASP A 258 -20.57 -0.97 -4.46
CA ASP A 258 -20.21 0.37 -4.00
C ASP A 258 -18.70 0.64 -4.09
N ALA A 259 -17.87 -0.37 -3.80
CA ALA A 259 -16.41 -0.24 -3.92
C ALA A 259 -16.00 -0.08 -5.39
N ARG A 260 -16.69 -0.76 -6.31
CA ARG A 260 -16.52 -0.57 -7.76
C ARG A 260 -16.88 0.86 -8.17
N SER A 261 -18.07 1.35 -7.80
CA SER A 261 -18.50 2.71 -8.12
C SER A 261 -17.58 3.79 -7.52
N LEU A 262 -17.10 3.59 -6.30
CA LEU A 262 -16.14 4.47 -5.65
C LEU A 262 -14.78 4.45 -6.37
N ALA A 263 -14.29 3.29 -6.81
CA ALA A 263 -13.08 3.21 -7.60
C ALA A 263 -13.23 4.00 -8.91
N THR A 264 -14.32 3.81 -9.66
CA THR A 264 -14.61 4.59 -10.87
C THR A 264 -14.69 6.10 -10.60
N PHE A 265 -15.33 6.50 -9.49
CA PHE A 265 -15.41 7.90 -9.07
C PHE A 265 -14.00 8.49 -8.84
N HIS A 266 -13.14 7.79 -8.10
CA HIS A 266 -11.79 8.26 -7.82
C HIS A 266 -10.88 8.23 -9.05
N LEU A 267 -11.07 7.29 -9.98
CA LEU A 267 -10.37 7.28 -11.27
C LEU A 267 -10.71 8.52 -12.10
N LYS A 268 -12.00 8.90 -12.18
CA LYS A 268 -12.43 10.14 -12.87
C LYS A 268 -11.83 11.38 -12.22
N ARG A 269 -11.85 11.44 -10.89
CA ARG A 269 -11.24 12.54 -10.13
C ARG A 269 -9.74 12.63 -10.37
N LEU A 270 -9.03 11.49 -10.41
CA LEU A 270 -7.60 11.45 -10.71
C LEU A 270 -7.32 11.89 -12.14
N LEU A 271 -8.10 11.42 -13.12
CA LEU A 271 -7.98 11.82 -14.52
C LEU A 271 -8.09 13.34 -14.68
N GLU A 272 -9.11 13.95 -14.08
CA GLU A 272 -9.29 15.42 -14.11
C GLU A 272 -8.05 16.16 -13.59
N GLN A 273 -7.47 15.71 -12.48
CA GLN A 273 -6.27 16.34 -11.92
C GLN A 273 -5.02 16.10 -12.75
N VAL A 274 -4.85 14.90 -13.31
CA VAL A 274 -3.74 14.60 -14.22
C VAL A 274 -3.81 15.49 -15.47
N THR A 275 -5.00 15.66 -16.06
CA THR A 275 -5.21 16.55 -17.20
C THR A 275 -4.89 18.01 -16.85
N ASN A 276 -5.23 18.46 -15.64
CA ASN A 276 -4.88 19.82 -15.17
C ASN A 276 -3.36 20.01 -15.01
N VAL A 277 -2.63 18.97 -14.58
CA VAL A 277 -1.16 19.01 -14.41
C VAL A 277 -0.42 18.85 -15.74
N LEU A 278 -1.03 18.21 -16.74
CA LEU A 278 -0.51 18.05 -18.11
C LEU A 278 -1.20 19.03 -19.08
N PRO A 279 -1.06 20.37 -18.96
CA PRO A 279 -1.64 21.24 -19.96
C PRO A 279 -1.04 20.93 -21.33
N GLU A 280 -1.92 20.73 -22.31
CA GLU A 280 -1.53 20.61 -23.71
C GLU A 280 -0.78 21.88 -24.13
N ASN A 281 0.24 21.69 -24.95
CA ASN A 281 1.06 22.77 -25.52
C ASN A 281 0.19 23.99 -25.92
N GLY A 282 0.31 25.13 -25.22
CA GLY A 282 -0.07 26.41 -25.82
C GLY A 282 -0.46 27.57 -24.90
N GLU A 283 -1.18 27.36 -23.80
CA GLU A 283 -1.85 28.49 -23.14
C GLU A 283 -1.79 28.43 -21.60
N GLN A 284 -0.62 28.75 -21.00
CA GLN A 284 -0.50 29.70 -19.86
C GLN A 284 0.95 29.95 -19.36
N VAL A 285 1.33 31.23 -19.49
CA VAL A 285 2.07 32.20 -18.62
C VAL A 285 3.33 31.83 -17.82
N GLU A 286 3.58 30.62 -17.33
CA GLU A 286 4.87 30.26 -16.73
C GLU A 286 5.25 28.85 -17.13
N LYS A 287 6.49 28.67 -17.60
CA LYS A 287 6.97 27.43 -18.22
C LYS A 287 6.98 26.31 -17.18
N LEU A 288 5.90 25.55 -17.07
CA LEU A 288 5.83 24.34 -16.25
C LEU A 288 6.78 23.30 -16.86
N VAL A 289 8.03 23.24 -16.37
CA VAL A 289 9.02 22.26 -16.82
C VAL A 289 8.91 21.05 -15.91
N ILE A 290 8.14 20.06 -16.34
CA ILE A 290 8.09 18.72 -15.74
C ILE A 290 9.20 17.87 -16.37
N ASP A 291 9.87 17.03 -15.59
CA ASP A 291 10.84 16.06 -16.12
C ASP A 291 10.16 15.01 -17.02
N ASP A 292 10.88 14.51 -18.01
CA ASP A 292 10.36 13.56 -19.01
C ASP A 292 9.77 12.31 -18.35
N SER A 293 10.40 11.82 -17.27
CA SER A 293 9.96 10.62 -16.56
C SER A 293 8.62 10.82 -15.84
N SER A 294 8.42 11.98 -15.19
CA SER A 294 7.15 12.29 -14.53
C SER A 294 6.06 12.61 -15.55
N ARG A 295 6.39 13.32 -16.64
CA ARG A 295 5.43 13.57 -17.74
C ARG A 295 4.93 12.27 -18.37
N ALA A 296 5.85 11.40 -18.81
CA ALA A 296 5.50 10.11 -19.42
C ALA A 296 4.67 9.22 -18.47
N HIS A 297 4.93 9.31 -17.16
CA HIS A 297 4.15 8.61 -16.16
C HIS A 297 2.71 9.13 -16.04
N LEU A 298 2.52 10.44 -16.00
CA LEU A 298 1.20 11.05 -15.94
C LEU A 298 0.40 10.78 -17.23
N GLU A 299 1.05 10.83 -18.39
CA GLU A 299 0.43 10.46 -19.68
C GLU A 299 0.01 8.97 -19.70
N ASP A 300 0.82 8.07 -19.14
CA ASP A 300 0.43 6.65 -19.00
C ASP A 300 -0.77 6.47 -18.06
N ILE A 301 -0.82 7.21 -16.93
CA ILE A 301 -1.98 7.21 -16.03
C ILE A 301 -3.23 7.66 -16.80
N GLN A 302 -3.18 8.82 -17.45
CA GLN A 302 -4.30 9.37 -18.23
C GLN A 302 -4.82 8.35 -19.25
N ARG A 303 -3.94 7.86 -20.12
CA ARG A 303 -4.26 6.89 -21.17
C ARG A 303 -4.91 5.62 -20.63
N ARG A 304 -4.40 5.08 -19.52
CA ARG A 304 -4.93 3.85 -18.91
C ARG A 304 -6.30 4.05 -18.27
N ILE A 305 -6.53 5.21 -17.63
CA ILE A 305 -7.84 5.54 -17.05
C ILE A 305 -8.88 5.72 -18.16
N GLU A 306 -8.56 6.51 -19.19
CA GLU A 306 -9.44 6.74 -20.34
C GLU A 306 -9.83 5.43 -21.03
N ALA A 307 -8.87 4.53 -21.26
CA ALA A 307 -9.13 3.23 -21.87
C ALA A 307 -10.12 2.37 -21.06
N VAL A 308 -10.01 2.36 -19.73
CA VAL A 308 -10.92 1.60 -18.86
C VAL A 308 -12.30 2.25 -18.79
N LEU A 309 -12.38 3.58 -18.66
CA LEU A 309 -13.65 4.30 -18.66
C LEU A 309 -14.40 4.12 -19.99
N ALA A 310 -13.69 4.11 -21.12
CA ALA A 310 -14.26 3.80 -22.43
C ALA A 310 -14.77 2.35 -22.51
N ALA A 311 -14.01 1.38 -21.99
CA ALA A 311 -14.40 -0.02 -21.97
C ALA A 311 -15.68 -0.27 -21.13
N GLU A 312 -15.85 0.42 -20.00
CA GLU A 312 -17.07 0.33 -19.18
C GLU A 312 -18.33 0.79 -19.92
N ILE A 313 -18.22 1.84 -20.75
CA ILE A 313 -19.32 2.35 -21.56
C ILE A 313 -19.78 1.30 -22.59
N VAL A 314 -18.83 0.59 -23.20
CA VAL A 314 -19.13 -0.46 -24.19
C VAL A 314 -19.81 -1.66 -23.55
N VAL A 315 -19.37 -2.11 -22.37
CA VAL A 315 -19.97 -3.25 -21.65
C VAL A 315 -21.37 -2.91 -21.09
N SER A 316 -21.65 -1.63 -20.84
CA SER A 316 -22.93 -1.17 -20.30
C SER A 316 -23.97 -0.82 -21.36
N SER A 317 -23.62 -0.89 -22.65
CA SER A 317 -24.55 -0.67 -23.77
C SER A 317 -25.28 -1.98 -24.12
N PRO A 318 -26.63 -1.99 -24.23
CA PRO A 318 -27.45 -3.19 -24.38
C PRO A 318 -27.31 -3.90 -25.74
#